data_AF-A0A0F9JBX2-F1
#
_entry.id   AF-A0A0F9JBX2-F1
#
_cell.length_a   1.000
_cell.length_b   1.000
_cell.length_c   1.000
_cell.angle_alpha   90.00
_cell.angle_beta   90.00
_cell.angle_gamma   90.00
#
_symmetry.space_group_name_H-M   'P 1'
#
loop_
_entity.id
_entity.type
_entity.pdbx_description
1 polymer ?
#
loop_
_entity_poly.entity_id
_entity_poly.type
_entity_poly.pdbx_seq_one_letter_code
_entity_poly.pdbx_strand_id
1 'polypeptide(L)'
;MIPSLITNNTDAINLDKDISKISAVSEKIHIDNNWTATKSAGICTGNGTYSDPYVIEDLVIDVGSTGSGILIENSDAYFKIVSCTVYNSGSGWIDAGIKLQTVNNGLLIDNNASNNKFGIFLSNSSDNIISGNIANNNDYDGISLFESENNIISGNTVYNNSYGIYLFVSYNNNIEGNTVNYNEYSGIGLSSSDNNTISRNAANYNMQGIFLVGGCNNNTISGNTANYNADKGVYVIDSNNNTISGNIVNYNSQIGVFLTLSNNNTLYLNCFNNTRNAVDYGLDNHWDNGVSGNYWGDYTDLDANGDGIGDIPYNINGSTGSQDSFPLMECPIPTSAQ
;
A
#
# COMPACT_ATOMS: atom_id res chain seq x y z
N MET A 1 38.55 54.99 -27.65
CA MET A 1 37.91 55.43 -26.40
C MET A 1 37.24 54.21 -25.78
N ILE A 2 37.77 53.73 -24.65
CA ILE A 2 37.18 52.71 -23.76
C ILE A 2 36.72 53.50 -22.50
N PRO A 3 35.63 53.12 -21.80
CA PRO A 3 35.66 52.07 -20.76
C PRO A 3 34.50 51.06 -20.92
N SER A 4 34.74 49.75 -21.03
CA SER A 4 34.80 48.77 -19.93
C SER A 4 33.65 48.88 -18.94
N LEU A 5 32.74 47.90 -18.95
CA LEU A 5 32.04 47.45 -17.76
C LEU A 5 31.73 45.96 -17.92
N ILE A 6 32.69 45.18 -17.44
CA ILE A 6 32.45 43.88 -16.82
C ILE A 6 31.66 44.18 -15.56
N THR A 7 30.47 43.59 -15.40
CA THR A 7 29.89 43.38 -14.09
C THR A 7 29.67 41.89 -13.92
N ASN A 8 30.60 41.29 -13.17
CA ASN A 8 30.38 40.03 -12.49
C ASN A 8 29.10 40.16 -11.65
N ASN A 9 28.03 39.46 -12.01
CA ASN A 9 27.06 39.03 -11.02
C ASN A 9 27.32 37.56 -10.75
N THR A 10 28.24 37.34 -9.82
CA THR A 10 28.27 36.16 -8.97
C THR A 10 27.03 36.19 -8.09
N ASP A 11 25.87 35.92 -8.66
CA ASP A 11 24.80 35.29 -7.90
C ASP A 11 25.06 33.80 -8.02
N ALA A 12 26.07 33.36 -7.26
CA ALA A 12 26.11 31.99 -6.81
C ALA A 12 24.75 31.77 -6.16
N ILE A 13 23.86 31.07 -6.87
CA ILE A 13 22.69 30.47 -6.28
C ILE A 13 23.25 29.72 -5.08
N ASN A 14 22.87 30.16 -3.90
CA ASN A 14 23.20 29.53 -2.65
C ASN A 14 22.46 28.19 -2.62
N LEU A 15 22.98 27.23 -3.39
CA LEU A 15 22.61 25.81 -3.42
C LEU A 15 23.02 25.13 -2.11
N ASP A 16 23.67 25.84 -1.20
CA ASP A 16 24.17 25.35 0.09
C ASP A 16 23.17 25.47 1.25
N LYS A 17 21.87 25.67 0.98
CA LYS A 17 20.83 25.55 2.03
C LYS A 17 20.13 24.18 2.10
N ASP A 18 20.38 23.33 1.11
CA ASP A 18 20.19 21.87 1.16
C ASP A 18 21.56 21.19 1.07
N ILE A 19 22.52 21.65 1.87
CA ILE A 19 23.62 20.75 2.26
C ILE A 19 22.91 19.62 2.99
N SER A 20 22.73 18.51 2.28
CA SER A 20 22.51 17.17 2.80
C SER A 20 22.94 17.14 4.25
N LYS A 21 22.01 17.01 5.20
CA LYS A 21 22.39 16.48 6.50
C LYS A 21 23.22 15.25 6.15
N ILE A 22 24.51 15.27 6.44
CA ILE A 22 25.36 14.11 6.20
C ILE A 22 24.79 13.08 7.16
N SER A 23 23.96 12.19 6.63
CA SER A 23 23.34 11.15 7.42
C SER A 23 24.45 10.38 8.11
N ALA A 24 24.32 10.20 9.43
CA ALA A 24 25.37 9.55 10.19
C ALA A 24 25.36 8.05 9.86
N VAL A 25 26.53 7.48 9.57
CA VAL A 25 26.63 6.02 9.43
C VAL A 25 26.52 5.39 10.81
N SER A 26 25.61 4.44 10.97
CA SER A 26 25.38 3.72 12.22
C SER A 26 25.51 2.22 12.02
N GLU A 27 25.92 1.52 13.08
CA GLU A 27 25.75 0.07 13.15
C GLU A 27 24.27 -0.29 13.25
N LYS A 28 23.97 -1.59 13.17
CA LYS A 28 22.63 -2.14 13.41
C LYS A 28 22.10 -1.71 14.77
N ILE A 29 20.81 -1.40 14.83
CA ILE A 29 20.13 -0.98 16.05
C ILE A 29 19.22 -2.11 16.51
N HIS A 30 19.37 -2.50 17.76
CA HIS A 30 18.50 -3.47 18.41
C HIS A 30 18.00 -2.91 19.74
N ILE A 31 16.68 -2.81 19.87
CA ILE A 31 15.99 -2.28 21.05
C ILE A 31 14.97 -3.30 21.53
N ASP A 32 15.29 -4.04 22.60
CA ASP A 32 14.35 -4.92 23.28
C ASP A 32 13.84 -4.22 24.54
N ASN A 33 12.90 -3.29 24.33
CA ASN A 33 12.34 -2.37 25.32
C ASN A 33 13.37 -1.60 26.21
N ASN A 34 14.63 -1.53 25.80
CA ASN A 34 15.76 -1.00 26.57
C ASN A 34 16.12 0.44 26.16
N TRP A 35 15.13 1.24 25.79
CA TRP A 35 15.28 2.59 25.21
C TRP A 35 16.17 3.55 26.01
N THR A 36 16.15 3.50 27.34
CA THR A 36 17.01 4.35 28.17
C THR A 36 18.50 4.08 27.92
N ALA A 37 18.87 2.83 27.66
CA ALA A 37 20.24 2.47 27.29
C ALA A 37 20.57 2.97 25.88
N THR A 38 19.66 2.80 24.93
CA THR A 38 19.78 3.31 23.55
C THR A 38 19.99 4.82 23.52
N LYS A 39 19.22 5.57 24.32
CA LYS A 39 19.39 7.01 24.51
C LYS A 39 20.73 7.36 25.15
N SER A 40 21.14 6.63 26.18
CA SER A 40 22.43 6.85 26.86
C SER A 40 23.63 6.58 25.94
N ALA A 41 23.47 5.69 24.96
CA ALA A 41 24.43 5.44 23.89
C ALA A 41 24.42 6.51 22.79
N GLY A 42 23.50 7.49 22.84
CA GLY A 42 23.38 8.57 21.86
C GLY A 42 22.72 8.17 20.54
N ILE A 43 22.07 7.00 20.47
CA ILE A 43 21.42 6.49 19.26
C ILE A 43 20.05 7.14 19.03
N CYS A 44 19.34 7.48 20.11
CA CYS A 44 18.03 8.13 20.03
C CYS A 44 17.91 9.30 21.02
N THR A 45 16.94 10.18 20.74
CA THR A 45 16.54 11.28 21.63
C THR A 45 15.16 11.04 22.23
N GLY A 46 14.62 11.99 23.00
CA GLY A 46 13.28 11.91 23.60
C GLY A 46 13.17 10.99 24.82
N ASN A 47 11.96 10.78 25.36
CA ASN A 47 11.73 10.04 26.59
C ASN A 47 10.64 8.95 26.48
N GLY A 48 10.15 8.65 25.28
CA GLY A 48 9.19 7.58 25.03
C GLY A 48 7.73 7.90 25.37
N THR A 49 7.41 9.18 25.62
CA THR A 49 6.04 9.62 25.89
C THR A 49 5.37 10.12 24.62
N TYR A 50 4.04 10.20 24.56
CA TYR A 50 3.33 10.73 23.39
C TYR A 50 3.81 12.13 22.99
N SER A 51 4.05 13.01 23.97
CA SER A 51 4.52 14.39 23.74
C SER A 51 6.03 14.50 23.47
N ASP A 52 6.80 13.48 23.83
CA ASP A 52 8.26 13.44 23.72
C ASP A 52 8.71 12.00 23.41
N PRO A 53 8.41 11.50 22.20
CA PRO A 53 8.67 10.12 21.81
C PRO A 53 10.16 9.87 21.66
N TYR A 54 10.60 8.61 21.75
CA TYR A 54 11.97 8.30 21.34
C TYR A 54 12.16 8.59 19.84
N VAL A 55 13.28 9.19 19.43
CA VAL A 55 13.51 9.51 18.00
C VAL A 55 14.84 8.95 17.54
N ILE A 56 14.79 8.10 16.51
CA ILE A 56 15.93 7.66 15.70
C ILE A 56 15.80 8.37 14.36
N GLU A 57 16.77 9.17 13.94
CA GLU A 57 16.65 9.95 12.71
C GLU A 57 17.96 10.13 11.95
N ASP A 58 17.86 10.35 10.63
CA ASP A 58 18.96 10.74 9.74
C ASP A 58 20.17 9.77 9.74
N LEU A 59 19.91 8.47 9.90
CA LEU A 59 20.95 7.43 9.91
C LEU A 59 21.08 6.69 8.57
N VAL A 60 22.29 6.31 8.19
CA VAL A 60 22.57 5.31 7.14
C VAL A 60 23.08 4.04 7.80
N ILE A 61 22.38 2.93 7.58
CA ILE A 61 22.68 1.64 8.20
C ILE A 61 22.90 0.61 7.08
N ASP A 62 24.16 0.22 6.90
CA ASP A 62 24.53 -0.98 6.15
C ASP A 62 24.48 -2.17 7.12
N VAL A 63 23.53 -3.08 6.91
CA VAL A 63 23.29 -4.21 7.84
C VAL A 63 24.38 -5.29 7.68
N GLY A 64 25.17 -5.27 6.61
CA GLY A 64 26.27 -6.21 6.40
C GLY A 64 25.82 -7.65 6.19
N SER A 65 24.65 -7.84 5.57
CA SER A 65 24.06 -9.12 5.17
C SER A 65 23.80 -10.11 6.33
N THR A 66 23.63 -9.61 7.56
CA THR A 66 23.33 -10.46 8.73
C THR A 66 22.29 -9.83 9.65
N GLY A 67 21.13 -10.47 9.81
CA GLY A 67 20.06 -10.00 10.69
C GLY A 67 19.30 -8.80 10.13
N SER A 68 18.61 -8.07 11.02
CA SER A 68 17.83 -6.87 10.67
C SER A 68 18.59 -5.58 10.98
N GLY A 69 18.27 -4.49 10.28
CA GLY A 69 18.96 -3.21 10.44
C GLY A 69 18.52 -2.43 11.66
N ILE A 70 17.25 -2.05 11.73
CA ILE A 70 16.61 -1.51 12.93
C ILE A 70 15.60 -2.53 13.42
N LEU A 71 15.89 -3.17 14.55
CA LEU A 71 15.02 -4.13 15.23
C LEU A 71 14.52 -3.52 16.54
N ILE A 72 13.20 -3.40 16.68
CA ILE A 72 12.55 -3.03 17.94
C ILE A 72 11.64 -4.17 18.37
N GLU A 73 11.75 -4.56 19.63
CA GLU A 73 11.00 -5.65 20.23
C GLU A 73 10.35 -5.23 21.56
N ASN A 74 9.19 -5.82 21.84
CA ASN A 74 8.53 -5.83 23.15
C ASN A 74 8.29 -4.45 23.76
N SER A 75 7.88 -3.46 22.95
CA SER A 75 7.78 -2.08 23.43
C SER A 75 6.45 -1.41 23.11
N ASP A 76 5.89 -0.76 24.13
CA ASP A 76 4.73 0.13 24.03
C ASP A 76 5.11 1.61 24.08
N ALA A 77 6.40 1.94 24.15
CA ALA A 77 6.87 3.33 24.19
C ALA A 77 6.49 4.05 22.88
N TYR A 78 6.20 5.34 22.95
CA TYR A 78 6.03 6.14 21.75
C TYR A 78 7.40 6.38 21.12
N PHE A 79 7.57 6.05 19.83
CA PHE A 79 8.83 6.27 19.13
C PHE A 79 8.64 6.69 17.67
N LYS A 80 9.71 7.23 17.10
CA LYS A 80 9.82 7.62 15.70
C LYS A 80 11.11 7.07 15.09
N ILE A 81 11.01 6.56 13.87
CA ILE A 81 12.14 6.30 12.97
C ILE A 81 11.93 7.21 11.77
N VAL A 82 12.82 8.19 11.56
CA VAL A 82 12.61 9.27 10.60
C VAL A 82 13.80 9.42 9.66
N SER A 83 13.56 9.41 8.35
CA SER A 83 14.60 9.71 7.35
C SER A 83 15.86 8.82 7.47
N CYS A 84 15.70 7.59 7.96
CA CYS A 84 16.77 6.60 7.98
C CYS A 84 16.86 5.86 6.64
N THR A 85 18.06 5.54 6.19
CA THR A 85 18.33 4.63 5.07
C THR A 85 18.91 3.33 5.61
N VAL A 86 18.24 2.20 5.35
CA VAL A 86 18.62 0.88 5.86
C VAL A 86 18.64 -0.13 4.72
N TYR A 87 19.77 -0.78 4.48
CA TYR A 87 19.97 -1.68 3.33
C TYR A 87 20.92 -2.85 3.65
N ASN A 88 20.94 -3.85 2.77
CA ASN A 88 21.75 -5.08 2.90
C ASN A 88 21.41 -5.94 4.12
N SER A 89 20.12 -6.10 4.48
CA SER A 89 19.73 -7.04 5.55
C SER A 89 20.23 -8.47 5.31
N GLY A 90 20.18 -9.30 6.36
CA GLY A 90 20.41 -10.73 6.22
C GLY A 90 19.33 -11.45 5.42
N SER A 91 19.57 -12.75 5.19
CA SER A 91 18.69 -13.65 4.44
C SER A 91 17.84 -14.56 5.34
N GLY A 92 17.89 -14.36 6.67
CA GLY A 92 17.08 -15.09 7.65
C GLY A 92 15.58 -14.92 7.40
N TRP A 93 14.75 -15.85 7.84
CA TRP A 93 13.32 -15.95 7.45
C TRP A 93 12.52 -14.65 7.51
N ILE A 94 12.83 -13.78 8.46
CA ILE A 94 12.15 -12.52 8.73
C ILE A 94 13.14 -11.36 8.94
N ASP A 95 14.33 -11.45 8.34
CA ASP A 95 15.30 -10.34 8.36
C ASP A 95 14.76 -9.18 7.54
N ALA A 96 14.86 -7.96 8.05
CA ALA A 96 14.34 -6.77 7.38
C ALA A 96 15.26 -5.55 7.53
N GLY A 97 15.03 -4.53 6.70
CA GLY A 97 15.60 -3.21 6.92
C GLY A 97 15.12 -2.65 8.26
N ILE A 98 13.80 -2.51 8.40
CA ILE A 98 13.16 -2.09 9.66
C ILE A 98 12.20 -3.18 10.13
N LYS A 99 12.35 -3.63 11.38
CA LYS A 99 11.61 -4.75 11.95
C LYS A 99 11.02 -4.40 13.31
N LEU A 100 9.71 -4.61 13.45
CA LEU A 100 8.97 -4.45 14.70
C LEU A 100 8.38 -5.80 15.14
N GLN A 101 8.60 -6.20 16.39
CA GLN A 101 8.05 -7.44 16.95
C GLN A 101 7.44 -7.21 18.33
N THR A 102 6.13 -7.42 18.49
CA THR A 102 5.43 -7.10 19.75
C THR A 102 5.62 -5.62 20.12
N VAL A 103 5.37 -4.73 19.15
CA VAL A 103 5.63 -3.29 19.28
C VAL A 103 4.41 -2.47 18.91
N ASN A 104 4.11 -1.46 19.73
CA ASN A 104 3.04 -0.52 19.49
C ASN A 104 3.53 0.93 19.49
N ASN A 105 2.69 1.85 19.00
CA ASN A 105 2.91 3.31 19.08
C ASN A 105 4.14 3.83 18.30
N GLY A 106 4.57 3.11 17.27
CA GLY A 106 5.68 3.49 16.40
C GLY A 106 5.28 4.37 15.22
N LEU A 107 6.10 5.37 14.90
CA LEU A 107 5.96 6.19 13.69
C LEU A 107 7.19 5.98 12.79
N LEU A 108 7.03 5.31 11.66
CA LEU A 108 8.06 5.10 10.65
C LEU A 108 7.79 6.07 9.50
N ILE A 109 8.56 7.17 9.44
CA ILE A 109 8.31 8.29 8.55
C ILE A 109 9.49 8.52 7.59
N ASP A 110 9.22 8.60 6.29
CA ASP A 110 10.19 9.00 5.26
C ASP A 110 11.50 8.19 5.26
N ASN A 111 11.45 6.92 5.66
CA ASN A 111 12.61 6.04 5.66
C ASN A 111 12.80 5.38 4.29
N ASN A 112 14.03 5.02 3.96
CA ASN A 112 14.36 4.18 2.83
C ASN A 112 14.84 2.80 3.32
N ALA A 113 13.97 1.79 3.23
CA ALA A 113 14.26 0.41 3.58
C ALA A 113 14.40 -0.48 2.33
N SER A 114 15.14 -0.02 1.33
CA SER A 114 15.34 -0.73 0.05
C SER A 114 16.55 -1.67 0.06
N ASN A 115 16.55 -2.67 -0.83
CA ASN A 115 17.64 -3.66 -0.98
C ASN A 115 17.89 -4.48 0.29
N ASN A 116 16.80 -4.96 0.89
CA ASN A 116 16.81 -5.89 2.02
C ASN A 116 16.07 -7.17 1.62
N LYS A 117 15.97 -8.14 2.54
CA LYS A 117 15.09 -9.28 2.35
C LYS A 117 13.63 -8.83 2.44
N PHE A 118 13.25 -8.24 3.57
CA PHE A 118 12.01 -7.48 3.72
C PHE A 118 12.37 -6.00 3.90
N GLY A 119 11.58 -5.09 3.33
CA GLY A 119 11.79 -3.67 3.58
C GLY A 119 11.42 -3.30 5.01
N ILE A 120 10.12 -3.32 5.30
CA ILE A 120 9.54 -3.06 6.61
C ILE A 120 8.70 -4.27 7.03
N PHE A 121 8.99 -4.85 8.19
CA PHE A 121 8.30 -6.05 8.69
C PHE A 121 7.73 -5.81 10.10
N LEU A 122 6.43 -6.04 10.26
CA LEU A 122 5.71 -6.00 11.53
C LEU A 122 5.22 -7.39 11.90
N SER A 123 5.44 -7.80 13.15
CA SER A 123 4.86 -9.01 13.70
C SER A 123 4.25 -8.74 15.07
N ASN A 124 3.00 -9.15 15.30
CA ASN A 124 2.31 -8.94 16.57
C ASN A 124 2.36 -7.46 17.02
N SER A 125 2.27 -6.53 16.08
CA SER A 125 2.56 -5.10 16.30
C SER A 125 1.39 -4.25 15.85
N SER A 126 0.87 -3.41 16.75
CA SER A 126 -0.38 -2.68 16.54
C SER A 126 -0.23 -1.18 16.75
N ASP A 127 -1.18 -0.40 16.26
CA ASP A 127 -1.21 1.05 16.47
C ASP A 127 0.06 1.78 15.97
N ASN A 128 0.68 1.27 14.89
CA ASN A 128 1.83 1.91 14.25
C ASN A 128 1.42 2.68 12.99
N ILE A 129 2.20 3.71 12.65
CA ILE A 129 2.04 4.48 11.42
C ILE A 129 3.30 4.32 10.56
N ILE A 130 3.12 3.83 9.34
CA ILE A 130 4.15 3.64 8.33
C ILE A 130 3.83 4.60 7.18
N SER A 131 4.47 5.76 7.18
CA SER A 131 4.13 6.87 6.29
C SER A 131 5.30 7.37 5.44
N GLY A 132 5.09 7.58 4.14
CA GLY A 132 6.08 8.24 3.28
C GLY A 132 7.37 7.44 3.02
N ASN A 133 7.41 6.15 3.38
CA ASN A 133 8.62 5.35 3.25
C ASN A 133 8.82 4.83 1.82
N ILE A 134 10.06 4.49 1.51
CA ILE A 134 10.49 3.82 0.28
C ILE A 134 10.93 2.39 0.66
N ALA A 135 10.28 1.37 0.11
CA ALA A 135 10.61 -0.04 0.35
C ALA A 135 10.74 -0.79 -0.99
N ASN A 136 11.80 -0.50 -1.72
CA ASN A 136 11.98 -0.98 -3.10
C ASN A 136 13.06 -2.05 -3.21
N ASN A 137 12.95 -2.89 -4.25
CA ASN A 137 13.98 -3.88 -4.61
C ASN A 137 14.36 -4.78 -3.43
N ASN A 138 13.39 -5.22 -2.64
CA ASN A 138 13.61 -6.20 -1.60
C ASN A 138 13.40 -7.61 -2.16
N ASP A 139 14.14 -8.59 -1.64
CA ASP A 139 14.09 -9.98 -2.12
C ASP A 139 12.73 -10.65 -1.86
N TYR A 140 11.95 -10.13 -0.91
CA TYR A 140 10.62 -10.61 -0.56
C TYR A 140 9.62 -9.45 -0.52
N ASP A 141 8.97 -9.14 0.60
CA ASP A 141 7.94 -8.10 0.63
C ASP A 141 8.54 -6.71 0.87
N GLY A 142 7.93 -5.70 0.25
CA GLY A 142 8.26 -4.30 0.55
C GLY A 142 7.83 -3.92 1.97
N ILE A 143 6.55 -4.09 2.28
CA ILE A 143 5.97 -3.88 3.61
C ILE A 143 5.12 -5.10 3.97
N SER A 144 5.41 -5.75 5.10
CA SER A 144 4.73 -6.98 5.52
C SER A 144 4.20 -6.86 6.95
N LEU A 145 2.94 -7.23 7.15
CA LEU A 145 2.25 -7.28 8.43
C LEU A 145 1.85 -8.73 8.73
N PHE A 146 2.27 -9.22 9.89
CA PHE A 146 1.92 -10.55 10.40
C PHE A 146 1.25 -10.41 11.76
N GLU A 147 0.03 -10.90 11.92
CA GLU A 147 -0.71 -10.84 13.19
C GLU A 147 -0.75 -9.42 13.78
N SER A 148 -0.95 -8.41 12.94
CA SER A 148 -0.77 -7.00 13.29
C SER A 148 -2.04 -6.19 13.02
N GLU A 149 -2.42 -5.33 13.96
CA GLU A 149 -3.75 -4.69 13.95
C GLU A 149 -3.70 -3.16 14.08
N ASN A 150 -4.74 -2.48 13.59
CA ASN A 150 -4.92 -1.03 13.78
C ASN A 150 -3.73 -0.17 13.28
N ASN A 151 -2.97 -0.65 12.29
CA ASN A 151 -1.87 0.10 11.71
C ASN A 151 -2.34 0.98 10.54
N ILE A 152 -1.63 2.08 10.31
CA ILE A 152 -1.84 2.97 9.17
C ILE A 152 -0.62 2.87 8.25
N ILE A 153 -0.82 2.42 7.02
CA ILE A 153 0.20 2.34 5.98
C ILE A 153 -0.17 3.35 4.90
N SER A 154 0.53 4.48 4.84
CA SER A 154 0.11 5.59 3.98
C SER A 154 1.22 6.29 3.19
N GLY A 155 0.93 6.69 1.95
CA GLY A 155 1.87 7.48 1.15
C GLY A 155 3.22 6.80 0.87
N ASN A 156 3.32 5.47 0.99
CA ASN A 156 4.58 4.75 0.76
C ASN A 156 4.79 4.48 -0.73
N THR A 157 6.06 4.38 -1.13
CA THR A 157 6.53 4.01 -2.46
C THR A 157 7.13 2.61 -2.39
N VAL A 158 6.50 1.64 -3.06
CA VAL A 158 6.82 0.21 -2.95
C VAL A 158 6.87 -0.46 -4.32
N TYR A 159 8.09 -0.80 -4.77
CA TYR A 159 8.37 -1.26 -6.13
C TYR A 159 9.37 -2.40 -6.20
N ASN A 160 9.21 -3.28 -7.20
CA ASN A 160 10.14 -4.38 -7.51
C ASN A 160 10.41 -5.30 -6.32
N ASN A 161 9.37 -5.67 -5.58
CA ASN A 161 9.42 -6.67 -4.53
C ASN A 161 8.67 -7.94 -4.99
N SER A 162 8.72 -9.04 -4.23
CA SER A 162 7.82 -10.19 -4.45
C SER A 162 6.36 -9.77 -4.25
N TYR A 163 5.99 -9.35 -3.04
CA TYR A 163 4.73 -8.63 -2.79
C TYR A 163 5.04 -7.18 -2.43
N GLY A 164 4.16 -6.25 -2.84
CA GLY A 164 4.32 -4.86 -2.45
C GLY A 164 4.01 -4.64 -0.97
N ILE A 165 2.73 -4.62 -0.64
CA ILE A 165 2.21 -4.58 0.74
C ILE A 165 1.46 -5.89 1.00
N TYR A 166 1.87 -6.63 2.00
CA TYR A 166 1.26 -7.92 2.34
C TYR A 166 0.79 -7.99 3.79
N LEU A 167 -0.45 -8.44 3.99
CA LEU A 167 -1.08 -8.65 5.28
C LEU A 167 -1.42 -10.13 5.45
N PHE A 168 -0.97 -10.72 6.55
CA PHE A 168 -1.32 -12.08 6.96
C PHE A 168 -1.89 -12.07 8.37
N VAL A 169 -3.11 -12.59 8.53
CA VAL A 169 -3.82 -12.66 9.83
C VAL A 169 -3.83 -11.27 10.50
N SER A 170 -4.02 -10.21 9.73
CA SER A 170 -3.85 -8.83 10.16
C SER A 170 -5.13 -8.03 9.95
N TYR A 171 -5.62 -7.38 10.99
CA TYR A 171 -7.00 -6.89 11.05
C TYR A 171 -7.07 -5.38 11.28
N ASN A 172 -8.16 -4.75 10.84
CA ASN A 172 -8.45 -3.34 11.17
C ASN A 172 -7.36 -2.34 10.72
N ASN A 173 -6.57 -2.66 9.70
CA ASN A 173 -5.53 -1.77 9.19
C ASN A 173 -6.08 -0.83 8.10
N ASN A 174 -5.49 0.36 7.99
CA ASN A 174 -5.77 1.31 6.91
C ASN A 174 -4.56 1.42 5.97
N ILE A 175 -4.75 1.05 4.70
CA ILE A 175 -3.75 1.11 3.63
C ILE A 175 -4.20 2.20 2.65
N GLU A 176 -3.62 3.39 2.76
CA GLU A 176 -4.13 4.58 2.06
C GLU A 176 -3.08 5.33 1.23
N GLY A 177 -3.40 5.64 -0.03
CA GLY A 177 -2.57 6.58 -0.80
C GLY A 177 -1.16 6.07 -1.14
N ASN A 178 -0.94 4.75 -1.13
CA ASN A 178 0.36 4.16 -1.45
C ASN A 178 0.52 3.97 -2.95
N THR A 179 1.76 4.03 -3.42
CA THR A 179 2.14 3.68 -4.79
C THR A 179 2.90 2.36 -4.80
N VAL A 180 2.23 1.30 -5.28
CA VAL A 180 2.61 -0.10 -5.08
C VAL A 180 2.66 -0.84 -6.41
N ASN A 181 3.66 -0.54 -7.23
CA ASN A 181 3.71 -0.96 -8.63
C ASN A 181 4.89 -1.91 -8.93
N TYR A 182 4.79 -2.67 -10.02
CA TYR A 182 5.88 -3.51 -10.54
C TYR A 182 6.40 -4.56 -9.54
N ASN A 183 5.53 -5.07 -8.66
CA ASN A 183 5.84 -6.20 -7.79
C ASN A 183 5.52 -7.52 -8.50
N GLU A 184 6.30 -8.56 -8.22
CA GLU A 184 6.25 -9.85 -8.93
C GLU A 184 4.89 -10.54 -8.79
N TYR A 185 4.31 -10.50 -7.60
CA TYR A 185 3.01 -11.07 -7.27
C TYR A 185 1.96 -9.95 -7.15
N SER A 186 1.35 -9.79 -5.98
CA SER A 186 0.33 -8.78 -5.78
C SER A 186 0.94 -7.44 -5.38
N GLY A 187 0.36 -6.34 -5.87
CA GLY A 187 0.66 -5.01 -5.34
C GLY A 187 0.26 -4.95 -3.86
N ILE A 188 -1.03 -5.15 -3.59
CA ILE A 188 -1.57 -5.24 -2.22
C ILE A 188 -2.22 -6.62 -2.04
N GLY A 189 -1.70 -7.43 -1.12
CA GLY A 189 -2.20 -8.78 -0.84
C GLY A 189 -2.65 -8.94 0.61
N LEU A 190 -3.82 -9.55 0.81
CA LEU A 190 -4.38 -9.88 2.12
C LEU A 190 -4.66 -11.39 2.18
N SER A 191 -4.27 -12.02 3.28
CA SER A 191 -4.61 -13.41 3.59
C SER A 191 -5.15 -13.54 5.01
N SER A 192 -6.35 -14.13 5.12
CA SER A 192 -7.08 -14.29 6.39
C SER A 192 -7.13 -12.99 7.21
N SER A 193 -7.38 -11.87 6.54
CA SER A 193 -7.22 -10.52 7.06
C SER A 193 -8.51 -9.73 6.89
N ASP A 194 -9.30 -9.65 7.96
CA ASP A 194 -10.63 -9.04 8.00
C ASP A 194 -10.60 -7.56 8.39
N ASN A 195 -11.67 -6.84 8.03
CA ASN A 195 -11.96 -5.46 8.48
C ASN A 195 -10.89 -4.41 8.11
N ASN A 196 -10.12 -4.64 7.05
CA ASN A 196 -9.13 -3.66 6.57
C ASN A 196 -9.76 -2.67 5.57
N THR A 197 -9.21 -1.46 5.52
CA THR A 197 -9.53 -0.45 4.51
C THR A 197 -8.35 -0.29 3.57
N ILE A 198 -8.58 -0.51 2.28
CA ILE A 198 -7.61 -0.32 1.19
C ILE A 198 -8.14 0.80 0.32
N SER A 199 -7.58 2.00 0.45
CA SER A 199 -8.12 3.16 -0.26
C SER A 199 -7.11 4.03 -0.99
N ARG A 200 -7.49 4.56 -2.15
CA ARG A 200 -6.70 5.55 -2.91
C ARG A 200 -5.28 5.09 -3.25
N ASN A 201 -5.03 3.78 -3.34
CA ASN A 201 -3.73 3.25 -3.70
C ASN A 201 -3.60 3.11 -5.22
N ALA A 202 -2.38 3.26 -5.72
CA ALA A 202 -2.01 2.92 -7.10
C ALA A 202 -1.28 1.56 -7.09
N ALA A 203 -1.98 0.49 -7.44
CA ALA A 203 -1.47 -0.88 -7.49
C ALA A 203 -1.44 -1.41 -8.95
N ASN A 204 -0.53 -0.84 -9.74
CA ASN A 204 -0.44 -1.05 -11.19
C ASN A 204 0.76 -1.90 -11.59
N TYR A 205 0.69 -2.53 -12.76
CA TYR A 205 1.80 -3.27 -13.35
C TYR A 205 2.36 -4.40 -12.45
N ASN A 206 1.54 -4.95 -11.55
CA ASN A 206 1.85 -6.14 -10.75
C ASN A 206 1.28 -7.39 -11.44
N MET A 207 1.47 -8.60 -10.89
CA MET A 207 0.70 -9.76 -11.35
C MET A 207 -0.79 -9.58 -11.02
N GLN A 208 -1.12 -9.33 -9.76
CA GLN A 208 -2.44 -8.85 -9.35
C GLN A 208 -2.34 -7.46 -8.73
N GLY A 209 -3.29 -6.56 -9.01
CA GLY A 209 -3.30 -5.25 -8.36
C GLY A 209 -3.60 -5.38 -6.87
N ILE A 210 -4.81 -5.84 -6.56
CA ILE A 210 -5.29 -6.10 -5.20
C ILE A 210 -5.77 -7.55 -5.10
N PHE A 211 -5.30 -8.30 -4.10
CA PHE A 211 -5.61 -9.72 -3.93
C PHE A 211 -6.06 -10.04 -2.49
N LEU A 212 -7.24 -10.63 -2.36
CA LEU A 212 -7.80 -11.14 -1.09
C LEU A 212 -7.96 -12.66 -1.17
N VAL A 213 -7.45 -13.39 -0.17
CA VAL A 213 -7.51 -14.85 -0.16
C VAL A 213 -7.70 -15.45 1.24
N GLY A 214 -8.44 -16.55 1.32
CA GLY A 214 -8.49 -17.42 2.51
C GLY A 214 -9.19 -16.78 3.68
N GLY A 215 -10.40 -16.27 3.47
CA GLY A 215 -11.25 -15.68 4.49
C GLY A 215 -10.89 -14.23 4.81
N CYS A 216 -10.81 -13.36 3.82
CA CYS A 216 -10.69 -11.91 4.04
C CYS A 216 -12.07 -11.25 3.94
N ASN A 217 -12.74 -11.07 5.08
CA ASN A 217 -14.12 -10.60 5.16
C ASN A 217 -14.23 -9.15 5.63
N ASN A 218 -15.33 -8.50 5.26
CA ASN A 218 -15.68 -7.15 5.73
C ASN A 218 -14.62 -6.08 5.41
N ASN A 219 -13.84 -6.25 4.34
CA ASN A 219 -12.88 -5.26 3.89
C ASN A 219 -13.54 -4.21 2.99
N THR A 220 -13.00 -2.99 3.02
CA THR A 220 -13.38 -1.90 2.11
C THR A 220 -12.25 -1.60 1.14
N ILE A 221 -12.50 -1.79 -0.16
CA ILE A 221 -11.56 -1.54 -1.25
C ILE A 221 -12.11 -0.38 -2.07
N SER A 222 -11.60 0.84 -1.86
CA SER A 222 -12.20 2.02 -2.48
C SER A 222 -11.25 3.07 -3.06
N GLY A 223 -11.63 3.69 -4.19
CA GLY A 223 -10.81 4.76 -4.76
C GLY A 223 -9.46 4.31 -5.31
N ASN A 224 -9.19 3.01 -5.44
CA ASN A 224 -7.89 2.51 -5.88
C ASN A 224 -7.78 2.50 -7.40
N THR A 225 -6.55 2.59 -7.91
CA THR A 225 -6.22 2.33 -9.31
C THR A 225 -5.46 1.00 -9.40
N ALA A 226 -6.02 0.03 -10.10
CA ALA A 226 -5.42 -1.30 -10.31
C ALA A 226 -5.37 -1.62 -11.81
N ASN A 227 -4.53 -0.87 -12.54
CA ASN A 227 -4.44 -0.92 -13.98
C ASN A 227 -3.23 -1.72 -14.47
N TYR A 228 -3.33 -2.21 -15.70
CA TYR A 228 -2.21 -2.82 -16.41
C TYR A 228 -1.52 -3.96 -15.66
N ASN A 229 -2.23 -4.65 -14.77
CA ASN A 229 -1.69 -5.83 -14.11
C ASN A 229 -1.65 -7.01 -15.09
N ALA A 230 -0.64 -7.86 -14.93
CA ALA A 230 -0.36 -8.98 -15.84
C ALA A 230 -1.42 -10.09 -15.77
N ASP A 231 -2.30 -10.04 -14.77
CA ASP A 231 -3.35 -11.02 -14.56
C ASP A 231 -4.70 -10.36 -14.22
N LYS A 232 -5.02 -10.16 -12.94
CA LYS A 232 -6.27 -9.54 -12.48
C LYS A 232 -6.01 -8.16 -11.86
N GLY A 233 -6.93 -7.23 -12.07
CA GLY A 233 -6.90 -5.95 -11.36
C GLY A 233 -7.23 -6.12 -9.87
N VAL A 234 -8.41 -6.69 -9.59
CA VAL A 234 -8.84 -7.08 -8.24
C VAL A 234 -9.23 -8.57 -8.25
N TYR A 235 -8.66 -9.36 -7.34
CA TYR A 235 -8.94 -10.78 -7.23
C TYR A 235 -9.37 -11.13 -5.80
N VAL A 236 -10.52 -11.80 -5.67
CA VAL A 236 -11.11 -12.16 -4.38
C VAL A 236 -11.43 -13.66 -4.37
N ILE A 237 -10.79 -14.38 -3.45
CA ILE A 237 -10.96 -15.83 -3.27
C ILE A 237 -11.39 -16.12 -1.84
N ASP A 238 -12.45 -16.91 -1.68
CA ASP A 238 -12.89 -17.39 -0.35
C ASP A 238 -13.07 -16.22 0.65
N SER A 239 -13.67 -15.11 0.20
CA SER A 239 -13.67 -13.84 0.94
C SER A 239 -15.01 -13.15 0.76
N ASN A 240 -15.70 -12.84 1.87
CA ASN A 240 -17.12 -12.49 1.85
C ASN A 240 -17.38 -11.10 2.46
N ASN A 241 -18.55 -10.53 2.17
CA ASN A 241 -18.99 -9.27 2.80
C ASN A 241 -18.05 -8.08 2.53
N ASN A 242 -17.27 -8.09 1.45
CA ASN A 242 -16.38 -6.98 1.09
C ASN A 242 -17.13 -5.94 0.26
N THR A 243 -16.74 -4.68 0.42
CA THR A 243 -17.21 -3.56 -0.41
C THR A 243 -16.10 -3.13 -1.35
N ILE A 244 -16.34 -3.17 -2.66
CA ILE A 244 -15.39 -2.74 -3.70
C ILE A 244 -16.02 -1.58 -4.45
N SER A 245 -15.61 -0.34 -4.19
CA SER A 245 -16.28 0.81 -4.78
C SER A 245 -15.39 1.95 -5.24
N GLY A 246 -15.77 2.65 -6.31
CA GLY A 246 -15.00 3.80 -6.77
C GLY A 246 -13.58 3.45 -7.24
N ASN A 247 -13.31 2.22 -7.69
CA ASN A 247 -11.98 1.83 -8.17
C ASN A 247 -11.88 1.99 -9.69
N ILE A 248 -10.69 2.37 -10.18
CA ILE A 248 -10.33 2.36 -11.59
C ILE A 248 -9.56 1.07 -11.87
N VAL A 249 -10.15 0.16 -12.64
CA VAL A 249 -9.57 -1.17 -12.88
C VAL A 249 -9.61 -1.45 -14.37
N ASN A 250 -8.57 -1.00 -15.08
CA ASN A 250 -8.51 -0.95 -16.53
C ASN A 250 -7.27 -1.67 -17.09
N TYR A 251 -7.42 -2.19 -18.31
CA TYR A 251 -6.33 -2.73 -19.12
C TYR A 251 -5.53 -3.85 -18.42
N ASN A 252 -6.17 -4.61 -17.53
CA ASN A 252 -5.58 -5.80 -16.94
C ASN A 252 -5.63 -6.95 -17.95
N SER A 253 -4.57 -7.75 -18.01
CA SER A 253 -4.33 -8.65 -19.14
C SER A 253 -5.33 -9.80 -19.24
N GLN A 254 -5.95 -10.21 -18.12
CA GLN A 254 -6.94 -11.29 -18.13
C GLN A 254 -8.34 -10.86 -17.68
N ILE A 255 -8.47 -10.24 -16.51
CA ILE A 255 -9.76 -9.88 -15.90
C ILE A 255 -9.62 -8.56 -15.13
N GLY A 256 -10.61 -7.67 -15.20
CA GLY A 256 -10.69 -6.54 -14.29
C GLY A 256 -10.89 -7.00 -12.85
N VAL A 257 -12.08 -7.53 -12.55
CA VAL A 257 -12.43 -8.08 -11.22
C VAL A 257 -12.82 -9.55 -11.33
N PHE A 258 -12.26 -10.39 -10.46
CA PHE A 258 -12.62 -11.80 -10.38
C PHE A 258 -13.02 -12.19 -8.95
N LEU A 259 -14.25 -12.67 -8.77
CA LEU A 259 -14.76 -13.24 -7.53
C LEU A 259 -14.92 -14.75 -7.68
N THR A 260 -14.28 -15.53 -6.80
CA THR A 260 -14.44 -17.00 -6.77
C THR A 260 -14.57 -17.49 -5.33
N LEU A 261 -15.51 -18.39 -5.08
CA LEU A 261 -15.83 -18.88 -3.74
C LEU A 261 -16.12 -17.74 -2.73
N SER A 262 -16.55 -16.57 -3.23
CA SER A 262 -16.62 -15.32 -2.49
C SER A 262 -18.02 -14.77 -2.60
N ASN A 263 -18.72 -14.60 -1.48
CA ASN A 263 -20.16 -14.35 -1.47
C ASN A 263 -20.50 -13.03 -0.76
N ASN A 264 -21.69 -12.50 -1.01
CA ASN A 264 -22.20 -11.29 -0.36
C ASN A 264 -21.28 -10.07 -0.47
N ASN A 265 -20.52 -9.96 -1.55
CA ASN A 265 -19.69 -8.78 -1.82
C ASN A 265 -20.51 -7.74 -2.59
N THR A 266 -20.27 -6.46 -2.34
CA THR A 266 -20.98 -5.35 -3.01
C THR A 266 -20.00 -4.50 -3.83
N LEU A 267 -20.29 -4.33 -5.12
CA LEU A 267 -19.44 -3.64 -6.08
C LEU A 267 -20.21 -2.53 -6.80
N TYR A 268 -19.83 -1.27 -6.60
CA TYR A 268 -20.52 -0.13 -7.20
C TYR A 268 -19.59 1.06 -7.44
N LEU A 269 -19.94 1.95 -8.37
CA LEU A 269 -19.18 3.13 -8.78
C LEU A 269 -17.75 2.83 -9.27
N ASN A 270 -17.44 1.59 -9.65
CA ASN A 270 -16.14 1.27 -10.24
C ASN A 270 -16.12 1.58 -11.73
N CYS A 271 -14.93 1.78 -12.29
CA CYS A 271 -14.71 1.94 -13.72
C CYS A 271 -13.91 0.76 -14.26
N PHE A 272 -14.56 -0.03 -15.13
CA PHE A 272 -13.98 -1.21 -15.73
C PHE A 272 -13.80 -1.03 -17.25
N ASN A 273 -12.57 -1.15 -17.72
CA ASN A 273 -12.26 -1.17 -19.15
C ASN A 273 -11.15 -2.20 -19.43
N ASN A 274 -11.55 -3.46 -19.52
CA ASN A 274 -10.69 -4.61 -19.77
C ASN A 274 -11.33 -5.49 -20.85
N THR A 275 -10.55 -6.35 -21.50
CA THR A 275 -11.09 -7.36 -22.43
C THR A 275 -12.14 -8.25 -21.77
N ARG A 276 -12.01 -8.49 -20.46
CA ARG A 276 -13.03 -9.13 -19.62
C ARG A 276 -13.16 -8.34 -18.32
N ASN A 277 -14.21 -7.54 -18.21
CA ASN A 277 -14.38 -6.61 -17.11
C ASN A 277 -14.56 -7.32 -15.76
N ALA A 278 -15.48 -8.27 -15.69
CA ALA A 278 -15.80 -9.00 -14.47
C ALA A 278 -16.05 -10.48 -14.72
N VAL A 279 -15.70 -11.30 -13.73
CA VAL A 279 -16.13 -12.70 -13.60
C VAL A 279 -16.57 -12.97 -12.17
N ASP A 280 -17.72 -13.62 -12.01
CA ASP A 280 -18.34 -13.93 -10.73
C ASP A 280 -18.75 -15.41 -10.64
N TYR A 281 -18.07 -16.16 -9.78
CA TYR A 281 -18.46 -17.53 -9.41
C TYR A 281 -18.96 -17.63 -7.96
N GLY A 282 -19.25 -16.49 -7.33
CA GLY A 282 -19.80 -16.40 -5.99
C GLY A 282 -21.31 -16.22 -5.96
N LEU A 283 -21.91 -16.60 -4.84
CA LEU A 283 -23.33 -16.45 -4.58
C LEU A 283 -23.62 -15.09 -3.93
N ASP A 284 -24.79 -14.53 -4.23
CA ASP A 284 -25.31 -13.30 -3.61
C ASP A 284 -24.34 -12.11 -3.67
N ASN A 285 -23.50 -12.02 -4.70
CA ASN A 285 -22.72 -10.81 -4.95
C ASN A 285 -23.60 -9.76 -5.65
N HIS A 286 -23.50 -8.52 -5.18
CA HIS A 286 -24.25 -7.39 -5.69
C HIS A 286 -23.33 -6.49 -6.51
N TRP A 287 -23.64 -6.30 -7.79
CA TRP A 287 -22.87 -5.44 -8.70
C TRP A 287 -23.46 -4.03 -8.83
N ASP A 288 -24.25 -3.64 -7.83
CA ASP A 288 -24.78 -2.29 -7.62
C ASP A 288 -25.12 -2.12 -6.13
N ASN A 289 -25.51 -0.92 -5.73
CA ASN A 289 -25.98 -0.63 -4.37
C ASN A 289 -27.50 -0.36 -4.27
N GLY A 290 -28.27 -0.77 -5.29
CA GLY A 290 -29.70 -0.47 -5.42
C GLY A 290 -30.04 0.94 -5.91
N VAL A 291 -29.04 1.79 -6.13
CA VAL A 291 -29.19 3.16 -6.66
C VAL A 291 -28.24 3.42 -7.83
N SER A 292 -27.03 2.86 -7.79
CA SER A 292 -26.00 3.04 -8.80
C SER A 292 -25.14 1.78 -8.90
N GLY A 293 -24.75 1.47 -10.13
CA GLY A 293 -23.90 0.34 -10.48
C GLY A 293 -22.48 0.79 -10.82
N ASN A 294 -21.88 0.13 -11.79
CA ASN A 294 -20.52 0.35 -12.26
C ASN A 294 -20.51 0.87 -13.69
N TYR A 295 -19.41 1.50 -14.07
CA TYR A 295 -19.12 1.82 -15.45
C TYR A 295 -18.42 0.64 -16.13
N TRP A 296 -18.90 0.30 -17.33
CA TRP A 296 -18.42 -0.81 -18.14
C TRP A 296 -18.00 -0.27 -19.51
N GLY A 297 -16.71 -0.34 -19.84
CA GLY A 297 -16.17 0.23 -21.08
C GLY A 297 -16.67 -0.43 -22.37
N ASP A 298 -17.34 -1.57 -22.26
CA ASP A 298 -17.99 -2.31 -23.33
C ASP A 298 -19.53 -2.20 -23.32
N TYR A 299 -20.12 -1.43 -22.39
CA TYR A 299 -21.56 -1.19 -22.36
C TYR A 299 -21.96 -0.17 -23.43
N THR A 300 -22.91 -0.56 -24.29
CA THR A 300 -23.32 0.21 -25.47
C THR A 300 -24.84 0.32 -25.62
N ASP A 301 -25.59 -0.16 -24.62
CA ASP A 301 -27.03 -0.05 -24.60
C ASP A 301 -27.50 1.39 -24.30
N LEU A 302 -28.80 1.61 -24.42
CA LEU A 302 -29.39 2.95 -24.36
C LEU A 302 -29.62 3.41 -22.91
N ASP A 303 -29.47 4.72 -22.72
CA ASP A 303 -30.09 5.49 -21.64
C ASP A 303 -31.14 6.41 -22.29
N ALA A 304 -32.38 5.92 -22.39
CA ALA A 304 -33.46 6.64 -23.07
C ALA A 304 -34.05 7.75 -22.20
N ASN A 305 -33.88 7.68 -20.88
CA ASN A 305 -34.46 8.63 -19.94
C ASN A 305 -33.49 9.79 -19.61
N GLY A 306 -32.20 9.62 -19.89
CA GLY A 306 -31.13 10.60 -19.74
C GLY A 306 -30.66 10.82 -18.30
N ASP A 307 -30.84 9.84 -17.40
CA ASP A 307 -30.44 9.92 -15.99
C ASP A 307 -28.98 9.50 -15.74
N GLY A 308 -28.27 9.04 -16.78
CA GLY A 308 -26.89 8.58 -16.70
C GLY A 308 -26.73 7.11 -16.31
N ILE A 309 -27.85 6.37 -16.19
CA ILE A 309 -27.90 4.94 -15.94
C ILE A 309 -28.49 4.25 -17.18
N GLY A 310 -27.86 3.17 -17.62
CA GLY A 310 -28.33 2.39 -18.75
C GLY A 310 -29.63 1.64 -18.43
N ASP A 311 -30.57 1.63 -19.39
CA ASP A 311 -31.89 1.03 -19.22
C ASP A 311 -31.87 -0.52 -19.23
N ILE A 312 -30.76 -1.13 -19.68
CA ILE A 312 -30.57 -2.58 -19.75
C ILE A 312 -29.50 -3.01 -18.74
N PRO A 313 -29.80 -3.94 -17.80
CA PRO A 313 -28.80 -4.45 -16.87
C PRO A 313 -27.57 -5.05 -17.56
N TYR A 314 -26.39 -4.83 -16.99
CA TYR A 314 -25.15 -5.44 -17.47
C TYR A 314 -24.99 -6.84 -16.88
N ASN A 315 -24.84 -7.85 -17.74
CA ASN A 315 -24.65 -9.23 -17.29
C ASN A 315 -23.20 -9.51 -16.91
N ILE A 316 -22.99 -10.09 -15.73
CA ILE A 316 -21.66 -10.48 -15.26
C ILE A 316 -21.37 -11.91 -15.70
N ASN A 317 -20.22 -12.12 -16.34
CA ASN A 317 -19.79 -13.46 -16.72
C ASN A 317 -19.62 -14.34 -15.49
N GLY A 318 -20.13 -15.57 -15.51
CA GLY A 318 -20.14 -16.38 -14.30
C GLY A 318 -21.12 -17.54 -14.36
N SER A 319 -21.19 -18.30 -13.27
CA SER A 319 -22.14 -19.40 -13.11
C SER A 319 -23.41 -19.00 -12.37
N THR A 320 -23.47 -17.78 -11.83
CA THR A 320 -24.51 -17.35 -10.89
C THR A 320 -25.52 -16.37 -11.49
N GLY A 321 -25.27 -15.90 -12.72
CA GLY A 321 -26.18 -15.00 -13.42
C GLY A 321 -26.27 -13.61 -12.77
N SER A 322 -25.24 -13.20 -12.03
CA SER A 322 -25.15 -11.86 -11.43
C SER A 322 -25.29 -10.78 -12.49
N GLN A 323 -25.94 -9.68 -12.11
CA GLN A 323 -26.17 -8.52 -12.97
C GLN A 323 -25.86 -7.25 -12.18
N ASP A 324 -25.38 -6.25 -12.89
CA ASP A 324 -25.43 -4.86 -12.47
C ASP A 324 -26.73 -4.25 -13.02
N SER A 325 -27.65 -3.91 -12.13
CA SER A 325 -28.97 -3.40 -12.51
C SER A 325 -28.97 -1.91 -12.84
N PHE A 326 -27.86 -1.21 -12.55
CA PHE A 326 -27.74 0.24 -12.68
C PHE A 326 -26.41 0.61 -13.37
N PRO A 327 -26.10 0.04 -14.56
CA PRO A 327 -24.84 0.31 -15.24
C PRO A 327 -24.72 1.79 -15.58
N LEU A 328 -23.56 2.38 -15.29
CA LEU A 328 -23.32 3.80 -15.49
C LEU A 328 -22.91 4.08 -16.94
N MET A 329 -23.48 5.13 -17.53
CA MET A 329 -23.14 5.57 -18.89
C MET A 329 -21.75 6.22 -18.97
N GLU A 330 -21.24 6.75 -17.85
CA GLU A 330 -19.92 7.34 -17.75
C GLU A 330 -19.19 6.89 -16.47
N CYS A 331 -17.87 6.86 -16.52
CA CYS A 331 -17.05 6.57 -15.34
C CYS A 331 -17.23 7.69 -14.31
N PRO A 332 -17.70 7.40 -13.08
CA PRO A 332 -17.99 8.42 -12.06
C PRO A 332 -16.75 9.06 -11.43
N ILE A 333 -15.55 8.67 -11.89
CA ILE A 333 -14.27 9.11 -11.35
C ILE A 333 -13.60 10.00 -12.40
N PRO A 334 -13.38 11.31 -12.12
CA PRO A 334 -12.77 12.22 -13.08
C PRO A 334 -11.39 11.73 -13.52
N THR A 335 -11.13 11.75 -14.83
CA THR A 335 -9.84 11.34 -15.43
C THR A 335 -8.68 12.31 -15.14
N SER A 336 -8.85 13.31 -14.27
CA SER A 336 -7.84 14.31 -13.93
C SER A 336 -6.96 13.87 -12.75
N ALA A 337 -6.14 12.85 -12.96
CA ALA A 337 -4.90 12.55 -12.23
C ALA A 337 -4.18 11.37 -12.92
N GLN A 338 -3.64 11.61 -14.11
CA GLN A 338 -2.60 10.75 -14.71
C GLN A 338 -1.29 11.53 -14.75
#